data_AF-A0A5A7R987-F1
#
_entry.id   AF-A0A5A7R987-F1
#
_cell.length_a   1.000
_cell.length_b   1.000
_cell.length_c   1.000
_cell.angle_alpha   90.00
_cell.angle_beta   90.00
_cell.angle_gamma   90.00
#
_symmetry.space_group_name_H-M   'P 1'
#
loop_
_entity.id
_entity.type
_entity.pdbx_description
1 polymer ?
#
loop_
_entity_poly.entity_id
_entity_poly.type
_entity_poly.pdbx_seq_one_letter_code
_entity_poly.pdbx_strand_id
1 'polypeptide(L)'
;MVAGCDFSISAYGCASKQCLLKFFEGSVMSDVNQTLQGYLDQNLSIHKLRLDLCRPVSRPVISLLDKWIPIIAALNIKAFELNFLSYTPAYYDLPSAVFLAESLEELHLCKCRLSPIESVRFKSLRKLTLKRVQVDGGTFVTIMLGCPLLRCLVLKCCWELRNVRVSEEASPALKHFVLWDSERIEGRSIKIDVPNLEMGGASRIIGILVNCNYLG
;
A
#
# COMPACT_ATOMS: atom_id res chain seq x y z
N MET A 1 4.77 -33.65 2.78
CA MET A 1 4.34 -33.47 1.38
C MET A 1 3.27 -32.39 1.35
N VAL A 2 3.61 -31.19 0.89
CA VAL A 2 2.59 -30.18 0.54
C VAL A 2 2.70 -30.04 -0.97
N ALA A 3 1.60 -30.42 -1.63
CA ALA A 3 1.46 -30.44 -3.06
C ALA A 3 1.37 -29.02 -3.63
N GLY A 4 2.05 -28.83 -4.77
CA GLY A 4 1.60 -28.04 -5.93
C GLY A 4 1.19 -26.59 -5.71
N CYS A 5 2.11 -25.67 -6.01
CA CYS A 5 1.76 -24.36 -6.57
C CYS A 5 2.76 -24.06 -7.70
N ASP A 6 2.61 -24.74 -8.83
CA ASP A 6 3.12 -24.27 -10.12
C ASP A 6 2.22 -23.14 -10.60
N PHE A 7 2.69 -21.89 -10.61
CA PHE A 7 1.98 -20.80 -11.28
C PHE A 7 2.93 -19.84 -11.97
N SER A 8 2.73 -19.80 -13.29
CA SER A 8 3.37 -19.02 -14.35
C SER A 8 3.50 -17.52 -14.10
N ILE A 9 4.57 -16.92 -14.65
CA ILE A 9 4.56 -15.52 -15.11
C ILE A 9 3.44 -15.43 -16.15
N SER A 10 2.38 -14.71 -15.83
CA SER A 10 1.39 -14.33 -16.83
C SER A 10 1.43 -12.82 -16.96
N ALA A 11 2.33 -12.34 -17.81
CA ALA A 11 2.07 -11.09 -18.50
C ALA A 11 0.84 -11.36 -19.39
N TYR A 12 -0.36 -11.18 -18.87
CA TYR A 12 -1.56 -11.07 -19.71
C TYR A 12 -1.49 -9.73 -20.44
N GLY A 13 -0.54 -9.61 -21.36
CA GLY A 13 -0.56 -8.62 -22.42
C GLY A 13 -1.49 -9.13 -23.51
N CYS A 14 -2.80 -9.02 -23.31
CA CYS A 14 -3.73 -8.97 -24.43
C CYS A 14 -5.08 -8.38 -23.99
N ALA A 15 -5.42 -7.24 -24.59
CA ALA A 15 -6.70 -6.52 -24.55
C ALA A 15 -7.20 -5.90 -23.22
N SER A 16 -6.77 -6.34 -22.04
CA SER A 16 -7.14 -5.70 -20.76
C SER A 16 -5.98 -4.87 -20.19
N LYS A 17 -6.22 -3.59 -19.89
CA LYS A 17 -5.24 -2.60 -19.39
C LYS A 17 -4.66 -2.89 -17.98
N GLN A 18 -4.55 -4.14 -17.57
CA GLN A 18 -4.10 -4.57 -16.24
C GLN A 18 -2.84 -5.44 -16.39
N CYS A 19 -1.76 -5.08 -15.69
CA CYS A 19 -0.52 -5.84 -15.64
C CYS A 19 -0.39 -6.50 -14.25
N LEU A 20 -0.47 -7.82 -14.21
CA LEU A 20 -0.27 -8.59 -12.99
C LEU A 20 1.10 -9.28 -13.08
N LEU A 21 2.02 -8.92 -12.18
CA LEU A 21 3.34 -9.52 -12.12
C LEU A 21 3.48 -10.31 -10.81
N LYS A 22 3.55 -11.64 -10.94
CA LYS A 22 3.83 -12.54 -9.81
C LYS A 22 5.28 -12.97 -9.90
N PHE A 23 6.05 -12.72 -8.85
CA PHE A 23 7.46 -13.14 -8.79
C PHE A 23 7.60 -14.45 -8.03
N PHE A 24 8.17 -15.43 -8.72
CA PHE A 24 8.64 -16.67 -8.13
C PHE A 24 10.12 -16.81 -8.51
N GLU A 25 10.94 -17.28 -7.58
CA GLU A 25 12.36 -17.53 -7.86
C GLU A 25 12.47 -18.50 -9.05
N GLY A 26 12.99 -18.00 -10.18
CA GLY A 26 12.92 -18.65 -11.50
C GLY A 26 12.29 -17.76 -12.59
N SER A 27 11.56 -16.69 -12.24
CA SER A 27 11.11 -15.69 -13.21
C SER A 27 12.26 -14.82 -13.67
N VAL A 28 12.41 -14.64 -14.99
CA VAL A 28 13.53 -13.86 -15.54
C VAL A 28 13.35 -12.38 -15.18
N MET A 29 14.12 -11.90 -14.20
CA MET A 29 14.01 -10.54 -13.67
C MET A 29 14.32 -9.46 -14.72
N SER A 30 15.06 -9.81 -15.78
CA SER A 30 15.29 -8.94 -16.94
C SER A 30 13.99 -8.58 -17.65
N ASP A 31 13.05 -9.52 -17.74
CA ASP A 31 11.83 -9.36 -18.54
C ASP A 31 10.93 -8.31 -17.91
N VAL A 32 10.83 -8.29 -16.57
CA VAL A 32 10.09 -7.23 -15.89
C VAL A 32 10.75 -5.87 -16.04
N ASN A 33 12.08 -5.82 -15.91
CA ASN A 33 12.80 -4.55 -16.05
C ASN A 33 12.63 -3.98 -17.46
N GLN A 34 12.78 -4.83 -18.49
CA GLN A 34 12.57 -4.44 -19.89
C GLN A 34 11.11 -4.07 -20.17
N THR A 35 10.16 -4.77 -19.55
CA THR A 35 8.74 -4.45 -19.68
C THR A 35 8.44 -3.07 -19.08
N LEU A 36 8.77 -2.83 -17.81
CA LEU A 36 8.51 -1.54 -17.15
C LEU A 36 9.16 -0.37 -17.91
N GLN A 37 10.41 -0.56 -18.35
CA GLN A 37 11.12 0.44 -19.15
C GLN A 37 10.43 0.67 -20.51
N GLY A 38 10.02 -0.38 -21.20
CA GLY A 38 9.31 -0.27 -22.47
C GLY A 38 7.96 0.47 -22.36
N TYR A 39 7.22 0.27 -21.25
CA TYR A 39 6.01 1.04 -20.98
C TYR A 39 6.31 2.52 -20.70
N LEU A 40 7.41 2.81 -19.99
CA LEU A 40 7.86 4.17 -19.70
C LEU A 40 8.26 4.89 -21.00
N ASP A 41 9.12 4.26 -21.80
CA ASP A 41 9.68 4.82 -23.03
C ASP A 41 8.58 5.10 -24.08
N GLN A 42 7.55 4.25 -24.13
CA GLN A 42 6.42 4.40 -25.05
C GLN A 42 5.25 5.21 -24.47
N ASN A 43 5.39 5.73 -23.24
CA ASN A 43 4.35 6.47 -22.52
C ASN A 43 2.99 5.72 -22.49
N LEU A 44 3.04 4.40 -22.33
CA LEU A 44 1.86 3.54 -22.32
C LEU A 44 1.21 3.52 -20.94
N SER A 45 -0.12 3.54 -20.91
CA SER A 45 -0.87 3.55 -19.64
C SER A 45 -1.06 2.13 -19.09
N ILE A 46 -0.36 1.78 -18.02
CA ILE A 46 -0.71 0.62 -17.18
C ILE A 46 -1.79 1.08 -16.21
N HIS A 47 -3.00 0.50 -16.22
CA HIS A 47 -4.01 0.95 -15.26
C HIS A 47 -3.76 0.35 -13.88
N LYS A 48 -3.33 -0.91 -13.81
CA LYS A 48 -3.07 -1.59 -12.54
C LYS A 48 -1.79 -2.40 -12.63
N LEU A 49 -0.92 -2.22 -11.64
CA LEU A 49 0.28 -3.01 -11.42
C LEU A 49 0.19 -3.69 -10.06
N ARG A 50 0.37 -5.01 -10.04
CA ARG A 50 0.44 -5.79 -8.80
C ARG A 50 1.72 -6.60 -8.78
N LEU A 51 2.48 -6.49 -7.69
CA LEU A 51 3.70 -7.23 -7.40
C LEU A 51 3.50 -8.10 -6.15
N ASP A 52 3.43 -9.41 -6.36
CA ASP A 52 3.35 -10.38 -5.26
C ASP A 52 4.70 -11.11 -5.09
N LEU A 53 5.28 -11.01 -3.90
CA LEU A 53 6.54 -11.63 -3.50
C LEU A 53 6.28 -12.74 -2.47
N CYS A 54 6.35 -13.99 -2.93
CA CYS A 54 5.97 -15.17 -2.15
C CYS A 54 7.10 -15.73 -1.25
N ARG A 55 8.36 -15.35 -1.49
CA ARG A 55 9.54 -15.89 -0.82
C ARG A 55 10.23 -14.82 0.06
N PRO A 56 11.10 -15.22 1.00
CA PRO A 56 11.89 -14.29 1.78
C PRO A 56 12.66 -13.35 0.86
N VAL A 57 12.67 -12.05 1.18
CA VAL A 57 13.27 -11.04 0.32
C VAL A 57 14.80 -11.19 0.39
N SER A 58 15.42 -11.56 -0.73
CA SER A 58 16.88 -11.61 -0.85
C SER A 58 17.42 -10.24 -1.28
N ARG A 59 18.70 -9.96 -0.98
CA ARG A 59 19.34 -8.67 -1.35
C ARG A 59 19.18 -8.31 -2.83
N PRO A 60 19.35 -9.24 -3.80
CA PRO A 60 19.13 -8.91 -5.22
C PRO A 60 17.72 -8.45 -5.54
N VAL A 61 16.70 -9.04 -4.89
CA VAL A 61 15.30 -8.65 -5.08
C VAL A 61 15.03 -7.26 -4.51
N ILE A 62 15.58 -6.95 -3.33
CA ILE A 62 15.51 -5.60 -2.74
C ILE A 62 16.08 -4.57 -3.72
N SER A 63 17.30 -4.79 -4.20
CA SER A 63 17.97 -3.86 -5.12
C SER A 63 17.23 -3.67 -6.45
N LEU A 64 16.39 -4.63 -6.86
CA LEU A 64 15.54 -4.49 -8.05
C LEU A 64 14.27 -3.69 -7.75
N LEU A 65 13.62 -3.96 -6.62
CA LEU A 65 12.49 -3.16 -6.16
C LEU A 65 12.89 -1.69 -6.00
N ASP A 66 14.06 -1.42 -5.43
CA ASP A 66 14.57 -0.05 -5.26
C ASP A 66 14.74 0.68 -6.60
N LYS A 67 15.01 -0.05 -7.69
CA LYS A 67 15.07 0.51 -9.05
C LYS A 67 13.69 0.67 -9.68
N TRP A 68 12.78 -0.26 -9.42
CA TRP A 68 11.45 -0.27 -10.05
C TRP A 68 10.49 0.73 -9.42
N ILE A 69 10.53 0.94 -8.10
CA ILE A 69 9.60 1.83 -7.41
C ILE A 69 9.63 3.27 -7.99
N PRO A 70 10.79 3.89 -8.24
CA PRO A 70 10.84 5.20 -8.90
C PRO A 70 10.26 5.19 -10.32
N ILE A 71 10.52 4.13 -11.10
CA ILE A 71 9.97 3.97 -12.47
C ILE A 71 8.44 3.87 -12.40
N ILE A 72 7.93 3.04 -11.50
CA ILE A 72 6.49 2.85 -11.28
C ILE A 72 5.82 4.16 -10.87
N ALA A 73 6.46 4.95 -10.01
CA ALA A 73 5.94 6.25 -9.61
C ALA A 73 5.90 7.28 -10.76
N ALA A 74 6.84 7.17 -11.70
CA ALA A 74 6.88 8.02 -12.90
C ALA A 74 5.89 7.58 -13.98
N LEU A 75 5.42 6.33 -13.94
CA LEU A 75 4.37 5.84 -14.83
C LEU A 75 2.99 6.44 -14.45
N ASN A 76 2.13 6.62 -15.45
CA ASN A 76 0.74 7.06 -15.26
C ASN A 76 -0.17 5.92 -14.74
N ILE A 77 0.27 5.21 -13.70
CA ILE A 77 -0.46 4.07 -13.13
C ILE A 77 -1.62 4.51 -12.25
N LYS A 78 -2.75 3.81 -12.35
CA LYS A 78 -3.95 4.10 -11.55
C LYS A 78 -4.03 3.27 -10.27
N ALA A 79 -3.52 2.05 -10.27
CA ALA A 79 -3.53 1.19 -9.10
C ALA A 79 -2.19 0.47 -8.92
N PHE A 80 -1.64 0.51 -7.72
CA PHE A 80 -0.41 -0.18 -7.36
C PHE A 80 -0.62 -1.06 -6.14
N GLU A 81 -0.27 -2.34 -6.24
CA GLU A 81 -0.27 -3.29 -5.13
C GLU A 81 1.12 -3.90 -4.97
N LEU A 82 1.73 -3.76 -3.79
CA LEU A 82 2.98 -4.42 -3.42
C LEU A 82 2.74 -5.32 -2.20
N ASN A 83 2.91 -6.63 -2.40
CA ASN A 83 2.61 -7.64 -1.41
C ASN A 83 3.80 -8.54 -1.11
N PHE A 84 4.30 -8.52 0.12
CA PHE A 84 5.18 -9.58 0.61
C PHE A 84 4.36 -10.61 1.38
N LEU A 85 4.26 -11.82 0.82
CA LEU A 85 3.42 -12.92 1.33
C LEU A 85 4.20 -13.87 2.26
N SER A 86 5.53 -13.85 2.20
CA SER A 86 6.38 -14.62 3.12
C SER A 86 6.17 -14.19 4.57
N TYR A 87 6.19 -15.14 5.51
CA TYR A 87 6.09 -14.87 6.95
C TYR A 87 7.40 -14.37 7.57
N THR A 88 8.52 -14.42 6.86
CA THR A 88 9.83 -13.97 7.36
C THR A 88 9.79 -12.50 7.81
N PRO A 89 10.59 -12.14 8.84
CA PRO A 89 10.35 -10.94 9.65
C PRO A 89 10.78 -9.62 9.02
N ALA A 90 11.51 -9.62 7.91
CA ALA A 90 11.97 -8.37 7.31
C ALA A 90 10.82 -7.63 6.61
N TYR A 91 10.60 -6.39 7.02
CA TYR A 91 9.81 -5.41 6.28
C TYR A 91 10.68 -4.84 5.15
N TYR A 92 10.07 -4.54 4.00
CA TYR A 92 10.76 -3.82 2.93
C TYR A 92 10.71 -2.32 3.18
N ASP A 93 11.86 -1.66 3.23
CA ASP A 93 11.95 -0.21 3.32
C ASP A 93 11.52 0.39 1.99
N LEU A 94 10.30 0.96 1.96
CA LEU A 94 9.69 1.43 0.73
C LEU A 94 10.31 2.76 0.29
N PRO A 95 10.85 2.88 -0.93
CA PRO A 95 11.39 4.13 -1.44
C PRO A 95 10.30 5.22 -1.48
N SER A 96 10.66 6.43 -1.02
CA SER A 96 9.73 7.56 -0.92
C SER A 96 9.16 8.03 -2.26
N ALA A 97 9.82 7.67 -3.38
CA ALA A 97 9.38 8.00 -4.73
C ALA A 97 7.92 7.58 -5.01
N VAL A 98 7.44 6.49 -4.41
CA VAL A 98 6.04 6.04 -4.57
C VAL A 98 5.01 7.10 -4.16
N PHE A 99 5.35 7.95 -3.18
CA PHE A 99 4.47 9.00 -2.66
C PHE A 99 4.33 10.20 -3.58
N LEU A 100 5.10 10.24 -4.68
CA LEU A 100 5.06 11.30 -5.68
C LEU A 100 4.16 10.95 -6.90
N ALA A 101 3.56 9.75 -6.92
CA ALA A 101 2.75 9.27 -8.04
C ALA A 101 1.37 9.98 -8.09
N GLU A 102 1.29 11.10 -8.80
CA GLU A 102 0.07 11.94 -8.82
C GLU A 102 -1.14 11.30 -9.51
N SER A 103 -0.89 10.39 -10.44
CA SER A 103 -1.90 9.68 -11.23
C SER A 103 -2.57 8.53 -10.48
N LEU A 104 -1.99 8.12 -9.34
CA LEU A 104 -2.39 6.95 -8.58
C LEU A 104 -3.74 7.16 -7.90
N GLU A 105 -4.66 6.22 -8.10
CA GLU A 105 -6.01 6.20 -7.55
C GLU A 105 -6.15 5.15 -6.43
N GLU A 106 -5.39 4.05 -6.50
CA GLU A 106 -5.35 3.01 -5.46
C GLU A 106 -3.92 2.62 -5.10
N LEU A 107 -3.62 2.58 -3.79
CA LEU A 107 -2.35 2.09 -3.26
C LEU A 107 -2.61 0.99 -2.23
N HIS A 108 -2.00 -0.18 -2.44
CA HIS A 108 -1.97 -1.28 -1.50
C HIS A 108 -0.54 -1.64 -1.15
N LEU A 109 -0.21 -1.59 0.14
CA LEU A 109 1.09 -1.98 0.67
C LEU A 109 0.89 -3.04 1.74
N CYS A 110 1.58 -4.18 1.57
CA CYS A 110 1.62 -5.23 2.58
C CYS A 110 3.07 -5.52 2.99
N LYS A 111 3.39 -5.49 4.29
CA LYS A 111 4.74 -5.80 4.82
C LYS A 111 5.84 -4.82 4.39
N CYS A 112 5.52 -3.52 4.38
CA CYS A 112 6.46 -2.43 4.10
C CYS A 112 6.80 -1.63 5.36
N ARG A 113 7.98 -1.01 5.40
CA ARG A 113 8.34 0.07 6.33
C ARG A 113 8.35 1.38 5.58
N LEU A 114 7.71 2.39 6.16
CA LEU A 114 7.69 3.75 5.66
C LEU A 114 8.61 4.59 6.55
N SER A 115 9.73 5.03 6.00
CA SER A 115 10.59 6.05 6.62
C SER A 115 9.89 7.41 6.63
N PRO A 116 10.32 8.38 7.46
CA PRO A 116 9.80 9.73 7.43
C PRO A 116 9.77 10.33 6.02
N ILE A 117 8.61 10.88 5.65
CA ILE A 117 8.35 11.42 4.30
C ILE A 117 8.20 12.94 4.41
N GLU A 118 8.87 13.66 3.53
CA GLU A 118 8.80 15.13 3.48
C GLU A 118 7.57 15.64 2.72
N SER A 119 7.16 14.94 1.66
CA SER A 119 6.07 15.36 0.78
C SER A 119 5.36 14.18 0.13
N VAL A 120 4.04 14.31 -0.01
CA VAL A 120 3.16 13.34 -0.65
C VAL A 120 2.31 14.10 -1.68
N ARG A 121 2.24 13.59 -2.92
CA ARG A 121 1.57 14.25 -4.06
C ARG A 121 0.43 13.42 -4.63
N PHE A 122 -0.28 12.69 -3.78
CA PHE A 122 -1.38 11.82 -4.16
C PHE A 122 -2.66 12.60 -4.55
N LYS A 123 -2.59 13.33 -5.67
CA LYS A 123 -3.68 14.18 -6.20
C LYS A 123 -4.94 13.39 -6.58
N SER A 124 -4.78 12.13 -6.97
CA SER A 124 -5.88 11.29 -7.48
C SER A 124 -6.27 10.14 -6.54
N LEU A 125 -5.56 9.96 -5.41
CA LEU A 125 -5.69 8.75 -4.60
C LEU A 125 -7.04 8.71 -3.89
N ARG A 126 -7.79 7.64 -4.13
CA ARG A 126 -9.13 7.39 -3.58
C ARG A 126 -9.12 6.24 -2.58
N LYS A 127 -8.16 5.32 -2.68
CA LYS A 127 -8.06 4.17 -1.79
C LYS A 127 -6.63 3.95 -1.32
N LEU A 128 -6.45 3.89 -0.01
CA LEU A 128 -5.19 3.51 0.63
C LEU A 128 -5.42 2.28 1.50
N THR A 129 -4.66 1.22 1.24
CA THR A 129 -4.63 0.02 2.07
C THR A 129 -3.23 -0.23 2.60
N LEU A 130 -3.09 -0.21 3.91
CA LEU A 130 -1.86 -0.54 4.62
C LEU A 130 -2.10 -1.81 5.43
N LYS A 131 -1.34 -2.87 5.14
CA LYS A 131 -1.44 -4.17 5.83
C LYS A 131 -0.08 -4.57 6.37
N ARG A 132 0.05 -4.76 7.69
CA ARG A 132 1.34 -5.05 8.33
C ARG A 132 2.37 -4.04 7.85
N VAL A 133 2.08 -2.76 8.01
CA VAL A 133 2.97 -1.67 7.60
C VAL A 133 3.52 -1.01 8.86
N GLN A 134 4.83 -0.83 8.90
CA GLN A 134 5.55 -0.06 9.90
C GLN A 134 5.57 1.41 9.46
N VAL A 135 4.87 2.26 10.21
CA VAL A 135 4.74 3.68 9.91
C VAL A 135 4.43 4.42 11.21
N ASP A 136 5.14 5.52 11.48
CA ASP A 136 4.89 6.37 12.64
C ASP A 136 3.71 7.34 12.40
N GLY A 137 3.22 7.94 13.48
CA GLY A 137 2.06 8.82 13.42
C GLY A 137 2.29 10.10 12.61
N GLY A 138 3.49 10.68 12.65
CA GLY A 138 3.83 11.88 11.89
C GLY A 138 3.83 11.60 10.39
N THR A 139 4.55 10.55 9.98
CA THR A 139 4.58 10.08 8.60
C THR A 139 3.18 9.76 8.08
N PHE A 140 2.35 9.08 8.88
CA PHE A 140 0.98 8.77 8.49
C PHE A 140 0.12 10.04 8.29
N VAL A 141 0.24 11.04 9.17
CA VAL A 141 -0.46 12.33 9.00
C VAL A 141 -0.01 13.04 7.73
N THR A 142 1.29 13.04 7.42
CA THR A 142 1.81 13.59 6.15
C THR A 142 1.19 12.88 4.94
N ILE A 143 1.03 11.56 4.99
CA ILE A 143 0.34 10.81 3.93
C ILE A 143 -1.12 11.27 3.80
N MET A 144 -1.84 11.41 4.91
CA MET A 144 -3.24 11.83 4.87
C MET A 144 -3.39 13.22 4.24
N LEU A 145 -2.58 14.20 4.66
CA LEU A 145 -2.56 15.56 4.11
C LEU A 145 -2.27 15.60 2.60
N GLY A 146 -1.49 14.64 2.10
CA GLY A 146 -1.17 14.52 0.68
C GLY A 146 -2.24 13.83 -0.18
N CYS A 147 -3.35 13.35 0.40
CA CYS A 147 -4.40 12.59 -0.29
C CYS A 147 -5.79 13.27 -0.21
N PRO A 148 -6.00 14.47 -0.79
CA PRO A 148 -7.22 15.24 -0.62
C PRO A 148 -8.50 14.54 -1.12
N LEU A 149 -8.37 13.57 -2.03
CA LEU A 149 -9.49 12.82 -2.61
C LEU A 149 -9.69 11.42 -1.98
N LEU A 150 -8.99 11.11 -0.88
CA LEU A 150 -9.06 9.80 -0.25
C LEU A 150 -10.47 9.50 0.23
N ARG A 151 -11.07 8.41 -0.29
CA ARG A 151 -12.42 7.97 0.07
C ARG A 151 -12.42 6.74 0.94
N CYS A 152 -11.40 5.88 0.83
CA CYS A 152 -11.32 4.61 1.52
C CYS A 152 -9.94 4.42 2.14
N LEU A 153 -9.91 4.28 3.47
CA LEU A 153 -8.71 4.01 4.24
C LEU A 153 -8.86 2.65 4.94
N VAL A 154 -7.91 1.75 4.70
CA VAL A 154 -7.88 0.42 5.30
C VAL A 154 -6.55 0.23 6.01
N LEU A 155 -6.61 0.04 7.33
CA LEU A 155 -5.47 -0.22 8.19
C LEU A 155 -5.60 -1.63 8.78
N LYS A 156 -4.62 -2.49 8.52
CA LYS A 156 -4.60 -3.87 9.00
C LYS A 156 -3.28 -4.19 9.69
N CYS A 157 -3.26 -4.50 10.99
CA CYS A 157 -2.05 -4.87 11.74
C CYS A 157 -0.90 -3.85 11.60
N CYS A 158 -1.18 -2.54 11.68
CA CYS A 158 -0.15 -1.49 11.62
C CYS A 158 0.34 -1.19 13.05
N TRP A 159 1.21 -2.05 13.59
CA TRP A 159 1.53 -2.11 15.02
C TRP A 159 2.28 -0.89 15.58
N GLU A 160 3.06 -0.21 14.75
CA GLU A 160 3.83 0.99 15.15
C GLU A 160 3.00 2.29 15.08
N LEU A 161 1.83 2.23 14.42
CA LEU A 161 1.00 3.41 14.23
C LEU A 161 0.23 3.75 15.49
N ARG A 162 0.76 4.70 16.26
CA ARG A 162 0.21 5.17 17.54
C ARG A 162 -0.10 6.66 17.51
N ASN A 163 -1.08 7.07 18.30
CA ASN A 163 -1.42 8.48 18.59
C ASN A 163 -1.65 9.34 17.34
N VAL A 164 -2.54 8.90 16.46
CA VAL A 164 -2.88 9.62 15.22
C VAL A 164 -4.23 10.30 15.35
N ARG A 165 -4.32 11.52 14.84
CA ARG A 165 -5.60 12.20 14.57
C ARG A 165 -5.67 12.55 13.09
N VAL A 166 -6.68 12.04 12.41
CA VAL A 166 -7.06 12.44 11.05
C VAL A 166 -8.28 13.34 11.19
N SER A 167 -8.17 14.58 10.72
CA SER A 167 -9.26 15.55 10.74
C SER A 167 -9.85 15.75 9.34
N GLU A 168 -10.97 16.45 9.27
CA GLU A 168 -11.61 16.82 8.01
C GLU A 168 -10.66 17.59 7.08
N GLU A 169 -9.80 18.46 7.62
CA GLU A 169 -8.82 19.20 6.81
C GLU A 169 -7.81 18.26 6.15
N ALA A 170 -7.44 17.17 6.84
CA ALA A 170 -6.49 16.20 6.32
C ALA A 170 -7.12 15.23 5.31
N SER A 171 -8.42 14.94 5.42
CA SER A 171 -9.08 13.95 4.55
C SER A 171 -10.57 14.25 4.38
N PRO A 172 -10.94 15.32 3.66
CA PRO A 172 -12.32 15.81 3.59
C PRO A 172 -13.25 14.88 2.82
N ALA A 173 -12.69 14.07 1.92
CA ALA A 173 -13.45 13.14 1.08
C ALA A 173 -13.60 11.74 1.70
N LEU A 174 -13.11 11.50 2.92
CA LEU A 174 -13.05 10.17 3.52
C LEU A 174 -14.45 9.67 3.87
N LYS A 175 -14.84 8.57 3.25
CA LYS A 175 -16.14 7.92 3.46
C LYS A 175 -16.04 6.57 4.11
N HIS A 176 -14.97 5.83 3.88
CA HIS A 176 -14.83 4.48 4.39
C HIS A 176 -13.55 4.33 5.19
N PHE A 177 -13.69 3.83 6.41
CA PHE A 177 -12.58 3.49 7.27
C PHE A 177 -12.70 2.06 7.78
N VAL A 178 -11.61 1.33 7.68
CA VAL A 178 -11.48 -0.02 8.22
C VAL A 178 -10.22 -0.09 9.06
N LEU A 179 -10.37 -0.49 10.32
CA LEU A 179 -9.26 -0.81 11.20
C LEU A 179 -9.39 -2.26 11.66
N TRP A 180 -8.34 -3.04 11.50
CA TRP A 180 -8.30 -4.41 11.97
C TRP A 180 -6.92 -4.75 12.50
N ASP A 181 -6.82 -5.19 13.74
CA ASP A 181 -5.59 -5.73 14.30
C ASP A 181 -5.81 -7.16 14.74
N SER A 182 -4.83 -8.02 14.48
CA SER A 182 -4.83 -9.41 14.94
C SER A 182 -4.60 -9.53 16.45
N GLU A 183 -4.03 -8.49 17.07
CA GLU A 183 -3.65 -8.42 18.47
C GLU A 183 -3.92 -7.03 19.02
N ARG A 184 -4.14 -6.91 20.34
CA ARG A 184 -4.31 -5.62 21.01
C ARG A 184 -2.98 -4.86 21.02
N ILE A 185 -2.99 -3.62 20.53
CA ILE A 185 -1.83 -2.73 20.59
C ILE A 185 -2.02 -1.77 21.77
N GLU A 186 -1.28 -2.01 22.84
CA GLU A 186 -1.35 -1.19 24.05
C GLU A 186 -0.94 0.27 23.77
N GLY A 187 -1.73 1.21 24.29
CA GLY A 187 -1.51 2.65 24.11
C GLY A 187 -1.79 3.17 22.69
N ARG A 188 -2.41 2.38 21.80
CA ARG A 188 -2.82 2.86 20.47
C ARG A 188 -4.07 3.73 20.57
N SER A 189 -3.94 4.96 20.07
CA SER A 189 -5.05 5.89 19.87
C SER A 189 -5.06 6.33 18.42
N ILE A 190 -6.14 6.02 17.69
CA ILE A 190 -6.40 6.54 16.35
C ILE A 190 -7.75 7.24 16.41
N LYS A 191 -7.75 8.54 16.09
CA LYS A 191 -8.94 9.38 16.02
C LYS A 191 -9.19 9.76 14.58
N ILE A 192 -10.40 9.52 14.08
CA ILE A 192 -10.83 9.99 12.77
C ILE A 192 -12.04 10.88 12.98
N ASP A 193 -11.85 12.16 12.64
CA ASP A 193 -12.78 13.25 12.87
C ASP A 193 -13.21 13.80 11.50
N VAL A 194 -14.08 13.04 10.81
CA VAL A 194 -14.63 13.41 9.50
C VAL A 194 -16.15 13.25 9.49
N PRO A 195 -16.92 14.20 8.95
CA PRO A 195 -18.36 14.25 9.16
C PRO A 195 -19.16 13.19 8.38
N ASN A 196 -18.61 12.59 7.31
CA ASN A 196 -19.35 11.73 6.37
C ASN A 196 -18.84 10.26 6.32
N LEU A 197 -18.44 9.70 7.46
CA LEU A 197 -17.82 8.37 7.52
C LEU A 197 -18.84 7.21 7.63
N GLU A 198 -18.91 6.36 6.61
CA GLU A 198 -19.54 5.04 6.57
C GLU A 198 -18.54 3.95 7.00
N MET A 199 -18.86 3.19 8.05
CA MET A 199 -17.96 2.16 8.61
C MET A 199 -18.26 0.76 8.08
N GLY A 200 -17.20 0.05 7.68
CA GLY A 200 -17.25 -1.38 7.35
C GLY A 200 -16.39 -2.19 8.31
N GLY A 201 -17.02 -2.97 9.21
CA GLY A 201 -16.32 -3.83 10.19
C GLY A 201 -16.84 -3.64 11.61
N ALA A 202 -16.66 -4.67 12.44
CA ALA A 202 -17.21 -4.75 13.80
C ALA A 202 -16.54 -3.75 14.75
N SER A 203 -16.96 -2.49 14.73
CA SER A 203 -16.86 -1.51 15.82
C SER A 203 -17.73 -0.31 15.46
N ARG A 204 -18.97 -0.28 15.98
CA ARG A 204 -19.84 0.91 15.94
C ARG A 204 -19.37 1.86 17.04
N ILE A 205 -19.23 3.15 16.75
CA ILE A 205 -19.56 4.32 17.59
C ILE A 205 -19.41 5.56 16.68
N ILE A 206 -20.22 6.58 16.87
CA ILE A 206 -20.13 7.84 16.12
C ILE A 206 -19.14 8.73 16.90
N GLY A 207 -18.09 9.20 16.23
CA GLY A 207 -16.97 9.97 16.82
C GLY A 207 -15.90 9.09 17.47
N ILE A 208 -15.17 8.28 16.69
CA ILE A 208 -14.34 7.21 17.27
C ILE A 208 -12.91 7.67 17.60
N LEU A 209 -12.69 7.84 18.91
CA LEU A 209 -11.46 7.43 19.58
C LEU A 209 -11.42 5.90 19.51
N VAL A 210 -10.57 5.30 18.66
CA VAL A 210 -10.42 3.84 18.67
C VAL A 210 -9.57 3.50 19.90
N ASN A 211 -10.19 3.44 21.07
CA ASN A 211 -9.64 2.70 22.19
C ASN A 211 -9.95 1.23 21.93
N CYS A 212 -8.97 0.47 21.46
CA CYS A 212 -9.07 -0.98 21.30
C CYS A 212 -9.20 -1.67 22.68
N ASN A 213 -10.38 -1.57 23.30
CA ASN A 213 -10.78 -2.39 24.43
C ASN A 213 -11.62 -3.54 23.89
N TYR A 214 -10.97 -4.67 23.57
CA TYR A 214 -11.69 -5.94 23.56
C TYR A 214 -11.92 -6.34 25.02
N LEU A 215 -13.19 -6.42 25.43
CA LEU A 215 -13.58 -7.15 26.63
C LEU A 215 -13.40 -8.64 26.31
N GLY A 216 -12.41 -9.24 26.97
CA GLY A 216 -12.25 -10.67 27.18
C GLY A 216 -11.84 -10.85 28.62
#